data_AF-A0A528D8Q6-F1
#
_entry.id   AF-A0A528D8Q6-F1
#
_cell.length_a   1.000
_cell.length_b   1.000
_cell.length_c   1.000
_cell.angle_alpha   90.00
_cell.angle_beta   90.00
_cell.angle_gamma   90.00
#
_symmetry.space_group_name_H-M   'P 1'
#
loop_
_entity.id
_entity.type
_entity.pdbx_description
1 polymer ?
#
loop_
_entity_poly.entity_id
_entity_poly.type
_entity_poly.pdbx_seq_one_letter_code
_entity_poly.pdbx_strand_id
1 'polypeptide(L)'
;KKKPQLVSGTAVFLTSDPLSAPTALMHSLKHYKVLHEKNVILSVVTAPQPVVPDSERVKMETVNELFMRVSLTFGYMEQPNIPRALAICRKQGWKFD
;
A
#
# COMPACT_ATOMS: atom_id res chain seq x y z
N LYS A 1 2.12 24.88 11.72
CA LYS A 1 2.90 23.72 11.20
C LYS A 1 3.14 23.93 9.71
N LYS A 2 4.39 23.85 9.24
CA LYS A 2 4.75 24.01 7.81
C LYS A 2 4.29 22.77 7.04
N LYS A 3 3.65 22.94 5.88
CA LYS A 3 3.26 21.80 5.02
C LYS A 3 4.54 21.06 4.58
N PRO A 4 4.56 19.71 4.60
CA PRO A 4 5.69 18.94 4.11
C PRO A 4 5.93 19.23 2.62
N GLN A 5 7.17 19.15 2.19
CA GLN A 5 7.53 19.30 0.78
C GLN A 5 7.05 18.06 0.00
N LEU A 6 6.47 18.27 -1.17
CA LEU A 6 6.13 17.17 -2.08
C LEU A 6 7.33 16.85 -2.98
N VAL A 7 7.63 15.56 -3.14
CA VAL A 7 8.63 15.05 -4.07
C VAL A 7 8.01 14.05 -5.03
N SER A 8 8.57 13.97 -6.24
CA SER A 8 8.12 13.03 -7.26
C SER A 8 8.30 11.57 -6.82
N GLY A 9 7.43 10.70 -7.31
CA GLY A 9 7.53 9.25 -7.15
C GLY A 9 6.48 8.64 -6.24
N THR A 10 6.69 7.35 -5.91
CA THR A 10 5.75 6.56 -5.12
C THR A 10 6.44 6.01 -3.88
N ALA A 11 5.88 6.28 -2.69
CA ALA A 11 6.31 5.64 -1.45
C ALA A 11 5.30 4.59 -1.00
N VAL A 12 5.79 3.44 -0.52
CA VAL A 12 4.96 2.36 0.01
C VAL A 12 5.26 2.18 1.50
N PHE A 13 4.21 2.21 2.32
CA PHE A 13 4.29 2.04 3.75
C PHE A 13 3.44 0.83 4.15
N LEU A 14 4.10 -0.19 4.69
CA LEU A 14 3.44 -1.38 5.21
C LEU A 14 2.80 -1.09 6.58
N THR A 15 1.58 -1.59 6.79
CA THR A 15 0.88 -1.52 8.08
C THR A 15 -0.01 -2.75 8.30
N SER A 16 -0.06 -3.23 9.54
CA SER A 16 -0.99 -4.28 9.96
C SER A 16 -2.42 -3.75 10.13
N ASP A 17 -2.58 -2.45 10.40
CA ASP A 17 -3.88 -1.78 10.47
C ASP A 17 -4.01 -0.77 9.31
N PRO A 18 -4.86 -1.03 8.30
CA PRO A 18 -5.05 -0.14 7.16
C PRO A 18 -5.78 1.17 7.51
N LEU A 19 -6.52 1.22 8.62
CA LEU A 19 -7.27 2.41 9.03
C LEU A 19 -6.41 3.42 9.79
N SER A 20 -5.31 2.96 10.37
CA SER A 20 -4.34 3.80 11.07
C SER A 20 -3.22 4.29 10.15
N ALA A 21 -2.67 5.46 10.46
CA ALA A 21 -1.49 5.98 9.76
C ALA A 21 -0.26 5.11 10.09
N PRO A 22 0.47 4.57 9.08
CA PRO A 22 1.62 3.73 9.33
C PRO A 22 2.71 4.47 10.12
N THR A 23 3.26 3.81 11.14
CA THR A 23 4.35 4.37 11.95
C THR A 23 5.53 4.81 11.07
N ALA A 24 5.88 4.02 10.05
CA ALA A 24 6.95 4.36 9.09
C ALA A 24 6.70 5.67 8.33
N LEU A 25 5.46 5.94 7.91
CA LEU A 25 5.08 7.22 7.31
C LEU A 25 5.28 8.36 8.32
N MET A 26 4.87 8.15 9.57
CA MET A 26 5.01 9.16 10.60
C MET A 26 6.46 9.49 10.94
N HIS A 27 7.32 8.47 11.01
CA HIS A 27 8.76 8.67 11.18
C HIS A 27 9.36 9.42 9.97
N SER A 28 9.02 9.02 8.75
CA SER A 28 9.47 9.72 7.53
C SER A 28 9.10 11.20 7.56
N LEU A 29 7.84 11.52 7.89
CA LEU A 29 7.36 12.89 8.04
C LEU A 29 8.07 13.66 9.16
N LYS A 30 8.37 13.00 10.29
CA LYS A 30 9.06 13.62 11.43
C LYS A 30 10.50 14.01 11.08
N HIS A 31 11.20 13.14 10.37
CA HIS A 31 12.64 13.30 10.09
C HIS A 31 12.90 14.03 8.77
N TYR A 32 12.27 13.61 7.68
CA TYR A 32 12.51 14.14 6.34
C TYR A 32 11.58 15.29 5.97
N LYS A 33 10.40 15.38 6.60
CA LYS A 33 9.39 16.44 6.35
C LYS A 33 8.96 16.51 4.88
N VAL A 34 8.96 15.35 4.22
CA VAL A 34 8.64 15.17 2.80
C VAL A 34 7.50 14.16 2.64
N LEU A 35 6.64 14.39 1.67
CA LEU A 35 5.66 13.42 1.16
C LEU A 35 5.96 13.16 -0.31
N HIS A 36 5.66 11.95 -0.78
CA HIS A 36 5.69 11.67 -2.21
C HIS A 36 4.37 12.13 -2.84
N GLU A 37 4.35 12.32 -4.16
CA GLU A 37 3.11 12.58 -4.91
C GLU A 37 2.13 11.42 -4.79
N LYS A 38 2.64 10.19 -4.69
CA LYS A 38 1.84 8.97 -4.47
C LYS A 38 2.33 8.25 -3.20
N ASN A 39 1.47 8.16 -2.19
CA ASN A 39 1.77 7.44 -0.95
C ASN A 39 0.80 6.27 -0.81
N VAL A 40 1.34 5.06 -0.74
CA VAL A 40 0.57 3.82 -0.67
C VAL A 40 0.66 3.27 0.74
N ILE A 41 -0.49 3.13 1.37
CA ILE A 41 -0.65 2.40 2.63
C ILE A 41 -0.98 0.96 2.26
N LEU A 42 -0.02 0.06 2.46
CA LEU A 42 -0.11 -1.33 2.07
C LEU A 42 -0.38 -2.21 3.31
N SER A 43 -1.41 -3.03 3.23
CA SER A 43 -1.71 -4.05 4.25
C SER A 43 -1.74 -5.43 3.63
N VAL A 44 -1.22 -6.42 4.36
CA VAL A 44 -1.24 -7.82 3.96
C VAL A 44 -2.15 -8.57 4.94
N VAL A 45 -3.14 -9.27 4.40
CA VAL A 45 -4.15 -10.01 5.16
C VAL A 45 -4.07 -11.48 4.74
N THR A 46 -4.07 -12.36 5.74
CA THR A 46 -4.18 -13.79 5.51
C THR A 46 -5.65 -14.19 5.57
N ALA A 47 -6.16 -14.77 4.48
CA ALA A 47 -7.50 -15.32 4.40
C ALA A 47 -7.58 -16.71 5.06
N PRO A 48 -8.75 -17.10 5.59
CA PRO A 48 -8.98 -18.43 6.16
C PRO A 48 -9.08 -19.53 5.09
N GLN A 49 -8.99 -19.19 3.81
CA GLN A 49 -9.02 -20.12 2.68
C GLN A 49 -7.58 -20.52 2.31
N PRO A 50 -7.33 -21.74 1.78
CA PRO A 50 -5.97 -22.18 1.48
C PRO A 50 -5.31 -21.34 0.38
N VAL A 51 -6.08 -20.91 -0.63
CA VAL A 51 -5.63 -20.10 -1.76
C VAL A 51 -6.72 -19.07 -2.09
N VAL A 52 -6.33 -17.85 -2.45
CA VAL A 52 -7.23 -16.76 -2.83
C VAL A 52 -7.14 -16.49 -4.34
N PRO A 53 -8.27 -16.32 -5.05
CA PRO A 53 -8.26 -15.98 -6.47
C PRO A 53 -7.68 -14.58 -6.73
N ASP A 54 -7.06 -14.38 -7.89
CA ASP A 54 -6.39 -13.11 -8.24
C ASP A 54 -7.34 -11.90 -8.24
N SER A 55 -8.64 -12.12 -8.45
CA SER A 55 -9.68 -11.09 -8.36
C SER A 55 -9.89 -10.54 -6.93
N GLU A 56 -9.60 -11.34 -5.91
CA GLU A 56 -9.75 -10.98 -4.49
C GLU A 56 -8.41 -10.69 -3.80
N ARG A 57 -7.31 -11.00 -4.49
CA ARG A 57 -5.94 -10.82 -4.00
C ARG A 57 -5.57 -9.36 -3.77
N VAL A 58 -6.18 -8.44 -4.51
CA VAL A 58 -5.87 -7.00 -4.43
C VAL A 58 -7.15 -6.20 -4.31
N LYS A 59 -7.22 -5.37 -3.27
CA LYS A 59 -8.22 -4.32 -3.14
C LYS A 59 -7.53 -2.97 -3.05
N MET A 60 -7.90 -2.04 -3.92
CA MET A 60 -7.35 -0.68 -3.94
C MET A 60 -8.44 0.34 -3.63
N GLU A 61 -8.13 1.32 -2.80
CA GLU A 61 -9.03 2.40 -2.41
C GLU A 61 -8.26 3.73 -2.47
N THR A 62 -8.79 4.71 -3.20
CA THR A 62 -8.21 6.06 -3.21
C THR A 62 -8.74 6.82 -2.01
N VAL A 63 -7.86 7.24 -1.11
CA VAL A 63 -8.24 7.99 0.10
C VAL A 63 -8.32 9.48 -0.22
N ASN A 64 -7.33 9.99 -0.95
CA ASN A 64 -7.29 11.35 -1.50
C ASN A 64 -6.24 11.43 -2.62
N GLU A 65 -5.94 12.64 -3.10
CA GLU A 65 -5.00 12.88 -4.20
C GLU A 65 -3.57 12.37 -3.93
N LEU A 66 -3.14 12.31 -2.66
CA LEU A 66 -1.79 11.91 -2.27
C LEU A 66 -1.72 10.48 -1.70
N PHE A 67 -2.85 9.92 -1.27
CA PHE A 67 -2.90 8.67 -0.51
C PHE A 67 -3.82 7.65 -1.16
N MET A 68 -3.27 6.44 -1.34
CA MET A 68 -3.98 5.25 -1.74
C MET A 68 -3.81 4.18 -0.67
N ARG A 69 -4.86 3.41 -0.43
CA ARG A 69 -4.81 2.22 0.42
C ARG A 69 -4.89 0.98 -0.46
N VAL A 70 -3.99 0.04 -0.23
CA VAL A 70 -3.92 -1.24 -0.95
C VAL A 70 -3.93 -2.36 0.08
N SER A 71 -4.91 -3.24 -0.02
CA SER A 71 -4.96 -4.47 0.77
C SER A 71 -4.65 -5.65 -0.13
N LEU A 72 -3.65 -6.43 0.26
CA LEU A 72 -3.28 -7.68 -0.37
C LEU A 72 -3.81 -8.84 0.48
N THR A 73 -4.53 -9.76 -0.15
CA THR A 73 -5.08 -10.93 0.53
C THR A 73 -4.41 -12.19 0.01
N PHE A 74 -3.88 -13.01 0.91
CA PHE A 74 -3.27 -14.31 0.58
C PHE A 74 -3.94 -15.43 1.38
N GLY A 75 -4.12 -16.60 0.77
CA GLY A 75 -4.57 -17.78 1.48
C GLY A 75 -3.53 -18.30 2.47
N TYR A 76 -3.96 -19.05 3.48
CA TYR A 76 -3.07 -19.52 4.55
C TYR A 76 -2.02 -20.55 4.09
N MET A 77 -2.20 -21.19 2.92
CA MET A 77 -1.19 -22.06 2.31
C MET A 77 -0.32 -21.34 1.27
N GLU A 78 -0.60 -20.07 0.97
CA GLU A 78 0.17 -19.32 -0.02
C GLU A 78 1.42 -18.70 0.60
N GLN A 79 2.51 -18.70 -0.17
CA GLN A 79 3.69 -17.92 0.18
C GLN A 79 3.50 -16.48 -0.35
N PRO A 80 3.39 -15.46 0.52
CA PRO A 80 3.07 -14.11 0.10
C PRO A 80 4.22 -13.51 -0.71
N ASN A 81 3.96 -13.23 -1.99
CA ASN A 81 4.88 -12.51 -2.88
C ASN A 81 4.32 -11.12 -3.16
N ILE A 82 4.71 -10.15 -2.34
CA ILE A 82 4.21 -8.78 -2.40
C ILE A 82 4.53 -8.11 -3.75
N PRO A 83 5.78 -8.12 -4.28
CA PRO A 83 6.07 -7.51 -5.58
C PRO A 83 5.21 -8.09 -6.71
N ARG A 84 5.01 -9.41 -6.72
CA ARG A 84 4.15 -10.06 -7.72
C ARG A 84 2.68 -9.66 -7.57
N ALA A 85 2.18 -9.56 -6.34
CA ALA A 85 0.81 -9.12 -6.10
C ALA A 85 0.61 -7.65 -6.51
N LEU A 86 1.59 -6.77 -6.27
CA LEU A 86 1.56 -5.38 -6.73
C LEU A 86 1.60 -5.27 -8.26
N ALA A 87 2.18 -6.25 -8.97
CA ALA A 87 2.12 -6.29 -10.43
C ALA A 87 0.70 -6.53 -10.97
N ILE A 88 -0.20 -7.12 -10.18
CA ILE A 88 -1.63 -7.25 -10.54
C ILE A 88 -2.30 -5.87 -10.51
N CYS A 89 -1.89 -4.99 -9.59
CA CYS A 89 -2.39 -3.61 -9.54
C CYS A 89 -2.08 -2.83 -10.83
N ARG A 90 -0.97 -3.13 -11.51
CA ARG A 90 -0.65 -2.55 -12.82
C ARG A 90 -1.70 -2.86 -13.88
N LYS A 91 -2.28 -4.07 -13.84
CA LYS A 91 -3.37 -4.46 -14.76
C LYS A 91 -4.69 -3.74 -14.45
N GLN A 92 -4.87 -3.30 -13.21
CA GLN A 92 -6.05 -2.55 -12.76
C GLN A 92 -5.87 -1.02 -12.90
N GLY A 93 -4.87 -0.58 -13.67
CA GLY A 93 -4.66 0.84 -13.99
C GLY A 93 -3.72 1.59 -13.03
N TRP A 94 -3.22 0.95 -11.97
CA TRP A 94 -2.26 1.57 -11.07
C TRP A 94 -0.81 1.24 -11.45
N LYS A 95 -0.13 2.17 -12.12
CA LYS A 95 1.29 2.03 -12.45
C LYS A 95 2.15 2.38 -11.23
N PHE A 96 2.74 1.36 -10.64
CA PHE A 96 3.94 1.49 -9.81
C PHE A 96 5.10 1.90 -10.72
N ASP A 97 5.63 3.11 -10.54
CA ASP A 97 6.84 3.59 -11.21
C ASP A 97 8.07 2.98 -10.54
#